data_AF-A0A1V5ZVT9-F1
#
_entry.id   AF-A0A1V5ZVT9-F1
#
_cell.length_a   1.000
_cell.length_b   1.000
_cell.length_c   1.000
_cell.angle_alpha   90.00
_cell.angle_beta   90.00
_cell.angle_gamma   90.00
#
_symmetry.space_group_name_H-M   'P 1'
#
loop_
_entity.id
_entity.type
_entity.pdbx_description
1 polymer ?
#
loop_
_entity_poly.entity_id
_entity_poly.type
_entity_poly.pdbx_seq_one_letter_code
_entity_poly.pdbx_strand_id
1 'polypeptide(L)'
;MDKNLIKHSVNLLEYPLWFQDECLAENSRGVTWSDREGYIYRAGYKIPVKTDGIFLLYLLLQSQRSNYASEMVLTRYQILKDCSLVPSQVWYDRLEDSLERWKMVAIKFDGSFYDGKHYSSINFGVIDSWKIDKATKNLHIRFSQEFLTMMMGKGFFKYINFAEFKKLRSPLATRLYEVLSKSFHGRDTWEINAIKMAEKIPMKERFPAHIIPKIKTAVKRINRCTDIQILLETRQIKAGQTILCFKKQTVSKSVLMSQQTTKKTFAIPNKPEIKSLIELLPLVRRSQKTILEPVIAFYEMRGADYVARNIRYTNKNAKSNYRPYLLKALQNDYGLAMQEDEEATQQIIAQEVMKAQEIAQNEAAEQKRRKEQAENKKRAQEYIEKLSEESKAELQAEAVANMSDNIKDIVLKKGLGSKIMLNIAMESIALQRLAESNVNKLLQPTLEMTA
;
A
#
# COMPACT_ATOMS: atom_id res chain seq x y z
N MET A 1 -1.32 -3.13 12.53
CA MET A 1 -2.33 -2.75 11.50
C MET A 1 -3.55 -2.19 12.20
N ASP A 2 -3.80 -0.90 12.02
CA ASP A 2 -5.06 -0.24 12.37
C ASP A 2 -6.22 -0.89 11.61
N LYS A 3 -7.26 -1.33 12.32
CA LYS A 3 -8.49 -1.75 11.65
C LYS A 3 -9.18 -0.47 11.17
N ASN A 4 -9.24 -0.26 9.84
CA ASN A 4 -10.03 0.79 9.20
C ASN A 4 -11.53 0.51 9.40
N LEU A 5 -12.01 0.70 10.64
CA LEU A 5 -13.36 0.45 11.07
C LEU A 5 -14.19 1.72 10.87
N ILE A 6 -15.25 1.59 10.08
CA ILE A 6 -16.18 2.67 9.78
C ILE A 6 -17.43 2.47 10.63
N LYS A 7 -17.79 3.49 11.39
CA LYS A 7 -19.04 3.51 12.15
C LYS A 7 -20.22 3.57 11.16
N HIS A 8 -21.16 2.63 11.29
CA HIS A 8 -22.30 2.52 10.39
C HIS A 8 -23.59 2.33 11.18
N SER A 9 -24.60 3.13 10.85
CA SER A 9 -25.93 3.03 11.44
C SER A 9 -26.58 1.69 11.17
N VAL A 10 -27.23 1.12 12.19
CA VAL A 10 -27.99 -0.12 12.09
C VAL A 10 -29.12 0.00 11.06
N ASN A 11 -29.78 1.16 10.96
CA ASN A 11 -30.85 1.38 9.98
C ASN A 11 -30.32 1.32 8.54
N LEU A 12 -29.15 1.91 8.29
CA LEU A 12 -28.55 1.94 6.96
C LEU A 12 -27.78 0.65 6.61
N LEU A 13 -27.58 -0.25 7.59
CA LEU A 13 -27.22 -1.64 7.35
C LEU A 13 -28.45 -2.51 7.09
N GLU A 14 -29.60 -2.15 7.64
CA GLU A 14 -30.87 -2.83 7.41
C GLU A 14 -31.38 -2.57 5.99
N TYR A 15 -31.49 -1.30 5.63
CA TYR A 15 -32.00 -0.82 4.36
C TYR A 15 -30.86 -0.45 3.41
N PRO A 16 -30.99 -0.69 2.09
CA PRO A 16 -29.91 -0.48 1.16
C PRO A 16 -29.61 1.01 0.94
N LEU A 17 -28.32 1.36 0.97
CA LEU A 17 -27.81 2.63 0.44
C LEU A 17 -27.41 2.51 -1.05
N TRP A 18 -27.18 1.29 -1.52
CA TRP A 18 -26.74 0.95 -2.87
C TRP A 18 -27.31 -0.42 -3.26
N PHE A 19 -27.34 -0.72 -4.57
CA PHE A 19 -28.06 -1.86 -5.14
C PHE A 19 -27.11 -2.80 -5.89
N GLN A 20 -27.48 -4.08 -5.96
CA GLN A 20 -26.66 -5.11 -6.63
C GLN A 20 -26.87 -5.19 -8.15
N ASP A 21 -27.95 -4.60 -8.65
CA ASP A 21 -28.34 -4.72 -10.06
C ASP A 21 -27.65 -3.64 -10.90
N GLU A 22 -26.52 -4.01 -11.49
CA GLU A 22 -25.75 -3.12 -12.38
C GLU A 22 -26.53 -2.74 -13.64
N CYS A 23 -27.45 -3.60 -14.14
CA CYS A 23 -28.27 -3.27 -15.30
C CYS A 23 -29.28 -2.16 -14.96
N LEU A 24 -29.93 -2.26 -13.80
CA LEU A 24 -30.82 -1.20 -13.30
C LEU A 24 -30.03 0.09 -13.05
N ALA A 25 -28.78 -0.03 -12.62
CA ALA A 25 -27.91 1.09 -12.32
C ALA A 25 -27.43 1.87 -13.55
N GLU A 26 -27.61 1.36 -14.77
CA GLU A 26 -27.34 2.13 -16.00
C GLU A 26 -28.53 2.98 -16.46
N ASN A 27 -29.71 2.80 -15.83
CA ASN A 27 -30.86 3.64 -16.11
C ASN A 27 -30.68 5.05 -15.52
N SER A 28 -30.53 6.05 -16.39
CA SER A 28 -30.36 7.45 -16.01
C SER A 28 -31.67 8.16 -15.62
N ARG A 29 -32.84 7.55 -15.81
CA ARG A 29 -34.16 8.18 -15.55
C ARG A 29 -34.54 8.28 -14.08
N GLY A 30 -33.66 7.85 -13.18
CA GLY A 30 -33.96 7.76 -11.76
C GLY A 30 -34.81 6.55 -11.40
N VAL A 31 -34.76 6.16 -10.12
CA VAL A 31 -35.50 5.02 -9.57
C VAL A 31 -35.99 5.35 -8.17
N THR A 32 -37.24 4.97 -7.89
CA THR A 32 -37.77 4.91 -6.53
C THR A 32 -37.88 3.44 -6.12
N TRP A 33 -37.30 3.10 -4.98
CA TRP A 33 -37.44 1.81 -4.33
C TRP A 33 -38.06 2.02 -2.96
N SER A 34 -39.07 1.23 -2.62
CA SER A 34 -39.71 1.28 -1.31
C SER A 34 -39.71 -0.09 -0.67
N ASP A 35 -39.35 -0.11 0.60
CA ASP A 35 -39.55 -1.26 1.48
C ASP A 35 -40.98 -1.25 2.05
N ARG A 36 -41.40 -2.36 2.66
CA ARG A 36 -42.74 -2.50 3.27
C ARG A 36 -42.87 -1.81 4.62
N GLU A 37 -41.76 -1.49 5.27
CA GLU A 37 -41.66 -0.89 6.61
C GLU A 37 -41.45 0.63 6.57
N GLY A 38 -41.69 1.28 5.42
CA GLY A 38 -41.70 2.74 5.31
C GLY A 38 -40.37 3.39 4.92
N TYR A 39 -39.37 2.62 4.52
CA TYR A 39 -38.14 3.15 3.91
C TYR A 39 -38.33 3.36 2.40
N ILE A 40 -38.15 4.59 1.95
CA ILE A 40 -38.20 4.97 0.53
C ILE A 40 -36.84 5.52 0.11
N TYR A 41 -36.23 4.83 -0.84
CA TYR A 41 -35.01 5.25 -1.50
C TYR A 41 -35.36 5.86 -2.86
N ARG A 42 -34.86 7.06 -3.13
CA ARG A 42 -35.00 7.72 -4.43
C ARG A 42 -33.62 8.06 -4.96
N ALA A 43 -33.32 7.62 -6.17
CA ALA A 43 -32.21 8.14 -6.96
C ALA A 43 -32.82 8.96 -8.09
N GLY A 44 -32.53 10.27 -8.15
CA GLY A 44 -32.93 11.14 -9.27
C GLY A 44 -32.08 10.96 -10.53
N TYR A 45 -31.03 10.15 -10.44
CA TYR A 45 -30.15 9.73 -11.52
C TYR A 45 -29.92 8.21 -11.41
N LYS A 46 -28.85 7.67 -12.00
CA LYS A 46 -28.44 6.28 -11.85
C LYS A 46 -28.33 5.87 -10.38
N ILE A 47 -28.75 4.65 -10.06
CA ILE A 47 -28.67 4.12 -8.70
C ILE A 47 -27.21 3.80 -8.34
N PRO A 48 -26.72 4.16 -7.14
CA PRO A 48 -25.47 3.66 -6.60
C PRO A 48 -25.39 2.13 -6.56
N VAL A 49 -24.27 1.59 -7.03
CA VAL A 49 -23.90 0.17 -6.94
C VAL A 49 -22.79 -0.04 -5.91
N LYS A 50 -22.31 -1.28 -5.80
CA LYS A 50 -21.29 -1.65 -4.82
C LYS A 50 -20.04 -0.75 -4.87
N THR A 51 -19.54 -0.44 -6.07
CA THR A 51 -18.37 0.43 -6.25
C THR A 51 -18.62 1.82 -5.66
N ASP A 52 -19.82 2.36 -5.83
CA ASP A 52 -20.23 3.61 -5.19
C ASP A 52 -20.24 3.49 -3.66
N GLY A 53 -20.69 2.34 -3.14
CA GLY A 53 -20.62 2.02 -1.72
C GLY A 53 -19.18 2.01 -1.18
N ILE A 54 -18.20 1.54 -1.96
CA ILE A 54 -16.78 1.59 -1.58
C ILE A 54 -16.32 3.05 -1.46
N PHE A 55 -16.66 3.89 -2.45
CA PHE A 55 -16.33 5.32 -2.39
C PHE A 55 -16.98 6.00 -1.20
N LEU A 56 -18.28 5.78 -0.98
CA LEU A 56 -19.01 6.36 0.15
C LEU A 56 -18.38 5.96 1.49
N LEU A 57 -18.05 4.68 1.67
CA LEU A 57 -17.40 4.19 2.89
C LEU A 57 -16.02 4.80 3.10
N TYR A 58 -15.23 4.99 2.03
CA TYR A 58 -13.97 5.70 2.13
C TYR A 58 -14.16 7.16 2.56
N LEU A 59 -15.11 7.88 1.95
CA LEU A 59 -15.41 9.27 2.30
C LEU A 59 -15.90 9.39 3.76
N LEU A 60 -16.76 8.47 4.20
CA LEU A 60 -17.17 8.36 5.60
C LEU A 60 -15.99 8.10 6.54
N LEU A 61 -15.03 7.25 6.14
CA LEU A 61 -13.82 7.00 6.92
C LEU A 61 -13.00 8.29 7.10
N GLN A 62 -12.87 9.10 6.04
CA GLN A 62 -12.18 10.40 6.12
C GLN A 62 -12.94 11.40 6.99
N SER A 63 -14.28 11.49 6.82
CA SER A 63 -15.13 12.30 7.71
C SER A 63 -14.94 11.89 9.18
N GLN A 64 -15.02 10.59 9.49
CA GLN A 64 -14.84 10.05 10.84
C GLN A 64 -13.47 10.39 11.44
N ARG A 65 -12.39 10.32 10.65
CA ARG A 65 -11.04 10.72 11.09
C ARG A 65 -10.94 12.22 11.39
N SER A 66 -11.73 13.03 10.69
CA SER A 66 -11.89 14.47 10.92
C SER A 66 -13.06 14.79 11.86
N ASN A 67 -13.34 13.94 12.85
CA ASN A 67 -14.42 14.10 13.82
C ASN A 67 -15.80 14.34 13.19
N TYR A 68 -16.12 13.57 12.16
CA TYR A 68 -17.36 13.65 11.37
C TYR A 68 -17.58 15.01 10.70
N ALA A 69 -16.50 15.63 10.20
CA ALA A 69 -16.60 16.83 9.38
C ALA A 69 -17.50 16.58 8.16
N SER A 70 -18.45 17.49 7.93
CA SER A 70 -19.34 17.46 6.77
C SER A 70 -18.64 17.86 5.48
N GLU A 71 -17.61 18.69 5.56
CA GLU A 71 -16.83 19.15 4.42
C GLU A 71 -15.44 18.52 4.45
N MET A 72 -14.96 18.12 3.27
CA MET A 72 -13.63 17.58 3.10
C MET A 72 -13.02 17.98 1.76
N VAL A 73 -11.69 18.08 1.78
CA VAL A 73 -10.87 18.33 0.60
C VAL A 73 -9.91 17.16 0.44
N LEU A 74 -10.00 16.48 -0.69
CA LEU A 74 -9.22 15.28 -1.01
C LEU A 74 -8.72 15.38 -2.45
N THR A 75 -7.76 14.52 -2.82
CA THR A 75 -7.43 14.33 -4.23
C THR A 75 -8.15 13.11 -4.78
N ARG A 76 -8.57 13.16 -6.05
CA ARG A 76 -9.13 11.99 -6.73
C ARG A 76 -8.15 10.80 -6.73
N TYR A 77 -6.86 11.08 -6.89
CA TYR A 77 -5.80 10.07 -6.83
C TYR A 77 -5.79 9.31 -5.49
N GLN A 78 -5.85 10.05 -4.37
CA GLN A 78 -5.86 9.44 -3.04
C GLN A 78 -7.09 8.56 -2.83
N ILE A 79 -8.27 9.02 -3.25
CA ILE A 79 -9.52 8.24 -3.15
C ILE A 79 -9.37 6.90 -3.89
N LEU A 80 -8.93 6.93 -5.15
CA LEU A 80 -8.77 5.71 -5.95
C LEU A 80 -7.76 4.74 -5.32
N LYS A 81 -6.59 5.27 -4.92
CA LYS A 81 -5.51 4.47 -4.29
C LYS A 81 -6.01 3.77 -3.02
N ASP A 82 -6.67 4.51 -2.13
CA ASP A 82 -7.13 3.96 -0.84
C ASP A 82 -8.36 3.06 -0.98
N CYS A 83 -9.14 3.24 -2.06
CA CYS A 83 -10.17 2.29 -2.48
C CYS A 83 -9.61 1.03 -3.17
N SER A 84 -8.28 0.93 -3.34
CA SER A 84 -7.59 -0.16 -4.04
C SER A 84 -8.01 -0.29 -5.51
N LEU A 85 -8.22 0.86 -6.17
CA LEU A 85 -8.52 0.99 -7.59
C LEU A 85 -7.30 1.58 -8.30
N VAL A 86 -7.00 1.08 -9.50
CA VAL A 86 -5.87 1.58 -10.29
C VAL A 86 -6.22 2.96 -10.83
N PRO A 87 -5.44 4.01 -10.53
CA PRO A 87 -5.71 5.34 -11.05
C PRO A 87 -5.65 5.37 -12.57
N SER A 88 -6.75 5.71 -13.22
CA SER A 88 -6.86 5.89 -14.67
C SER A 88 -7.99 6.87 -14.98
N GLN A 89 -8.03 7.41 -16.21
CA GLN A 89 -9.09 8.33 -16.62
C GLN A 89 -10.49 7.71 -16.43
N VAL A 90 -10.65 6.45 -16.82
CA VAL A 90 -11.90 5.69 -16.63
C VAL A 90 -12.32 5.65 -15.16
N TRP A 91 -11.37 5.47 -14.23
CA TRP A 91 -11.68 5.45 -12.80
C TRP A 91 -11.92 6.84 -12.21
N TYR A 92 -11.31 7.89 -12.78
CA TYR A 92 -11.64 9.27 -12.43
C TYR A 92 -13.07 9.61 -12.85
N ASP A 93 -13.45 9.30 -14.09
CA ASP A 93 -14.80 9.50 -14.60
C ASP A 93 -15.81 8.68 -13.78
N ARG A 94 -15.44 7.45 -13.39
CA ARG A 94 -16.29 6.59 -12.55
C ARG A 94 -16.49 7.15 -11.14
N LEU A 95 -15.48 7.80 -10.56
CA LEU A 95 -15.60 8.47 -9.26
C LEU A 95 -16.52 9.70 -9.37
N GLU A 96 -16.40 10.49 -10.43
CA GLU A 96 -17.27 11.64 -10.68
C GLU A 96 -18.74 11.21 -10.88
N ASP A 97 -18.98 10.18 -11.70
CA ASP A 97 -20.31 9.56 -11.83
C ASP A 97 -20.82 9.04 -10.48
N SER A 98 -19.96 8.49 -9.61
CA SER A 98 -20.35 8.07 -8.27
C SER A 98 -20.85 9.21 -7.39
N LEU A 99 -20.13 10.34 -7.40
CA LEU A 99 -20.51 11.51 -6.62
C LEU A 99 -21.83 12.09 -7.12
N GLU A 100 -22.05 12.07 -8.43
CA GLU A 100 -23.32 12.48 -9.02
C GLU A 100 -24.47 11.56 -8.61
N ARG A 101 -24.26 10.24 -8.63
CA ARG A 101 -25.24 9.26 -8.11
C ARG A 101 -25.60 9.59 -6.66
N TRP A 102 -24.62 9.75 -5.78
CA TRP A 102 -24.84 10.05 -4.35
C TRP A 102 -25.48 11.42 -4.10
N LYS A 103 -25.16 12.43 -4.90
CA LYS A 103 -25.77 13.76 -4.87
C LYS A 103 -27.27 13.72 -5.17
N MET A 104 -27.69 12.74 -5.97
CA MET A 104 -29.06 12.54 -6.42
C MET A 104 -29.81 11.47 -5.61
N VAL A 105 -29.22 10.95 -4.52
CA VAL A 105 -29.91 10.08 -3.56
C VAL A 105 -30.69 10.91 -2.56
N ALA A 106 -31.96 10.57 -2.36
CA ALA A 106 -32.80 11.00 -1.25
C ALA A 106 -33.41 9.78 -0.55
N ILE A 107 -33.34 9.77 0.78
CA ILE A 107 -33.85 8.70 1.64
C ILE A 107 -34.96 9.29 2.49
N LYS A 108 -36.17 8.76 2.34
CA LYS A 108 -37.29 9.02 3.25
C LYS A 108 -37.49 7.80 4.14
N PHE A 109 -37.75 8.04 5.42
CA PHE A 109 -38.07 7.00 6.37
C PHE A 109 -39.24 7.42 7.24
N ASP A 110 -40.25 6.56 7.27
CA ASP A 110 -41.44 6.70 8.11
C ASP A 110 -41.24 5.84 9.35
N GLY A 111 -40.84 6.45 10.47
CA GLY A 111 -40.50 5.74 11.71
C GLY A 111 -39.41 6.44 12.54
N SER A 112 -38.90 5.74 13.57
CA SER A 112 -37.83 6.27 14.42
C SER A 112 -36.45 5.86 13.90
N PHE A 113 -35.61 6.85 13.58
CA PHE A 113 -34.17 6.62 13.44
C PHE A 113 -33.54 6.49 14.84
N TYR A 114 -32.49 5.69 14.97
CA TYR A 114 -31.76 5.57 16.23
C TYR A 114 -30.84 6.77 16.49
N ASP A 115 -31.39 7.98 16.50
CA ASP A 115 -30.73 9.22 16.89
C ASP A 115 -31.34 9.80 18.19
N GLY A 116 -32.20 9.02 18.85
CA GLY A 116 -32.92 9.36 20.06
C GLY A 116 -33.87 10.55 19.89
N LYS A 117 -34.41 10.74 18.69
CA LYS A 117 -35.55 11.63 18.40
C LYS A 117 -36.68 10.79 17.80
N HIS A 118 -37.92 11.26 17.99
CA HIS A 118 -39.10 10.65 17.38
C HIS A 118 -39.52 11.48 16.18
N TYR A 119 -39.61 10.83 15.01
CA TYR A 119 -40.05 11.44 13.77
C TYR A 119 -41.34 10.75 13.31
N SER A 120 -42.26 11.51 12.72
CA SER A 120 -43.33 10.95 11.89
C SER A 120 -42.74 10.47 10.56
N SER A 121 -41.94 11.33 9.93
CA SER A 121 -41.13 11.05 8.75
C SER A 121 -39.85 11.88 8.79
N ILE A 122 -38.76 11.35 8.24
CA ILE A 122 -37.54 12.12 7.95
C ILE A 122 -37.16 11.92 6.48
N ASN A 123 -36.64 12.95 5.83
CA ASN A 123 -36.14 12.88 4.46
C ASN A 123 -34.79 13.62 4.36
N PHE A 124 -33.76 12.96 3.84
CA PHE A 124 -32.40 13.51 3.73
C PHE A 124 -31.65 12.94 2.52
N GLY A 125 -30.67 13.71 2.01
CA GLY A 125 -29.76 13.26 0.96
C GLY A 125 -28.50 12.61 1.54
N VAL A 126 -27.57 12.16 0.68
CA VAL A 126 -26.26 11.63 1.12
C VAL A 126 -25.18 12.70 0.97
N ILE A 127 -24.92 13.15 -0.27
CA ILE A 127 -24.01 14.24 -0.60
C ILE A 127 -24.83 15.47 -0.96
N ASP A 128 -24.51 16.62 -0.37
CA ASP A 128 -25.14 17.89 -0.67
C ASP A 128 -24.49 18.60 -1.85
N SER A 129 -23.17 18.52 -1.97
CA SER A 129 -22.43 19.08 -3.09
C SER A 129 -21.06 18.44 -3.27
N TRP A 130 -20.54 18.49 -4.49
CA TRP A 130 -19.17 18.18 -4.81
C TRP A 130 -18.65 19.14 -5.89
N LYS A 131 -17.35 19.42 -5.91
CA LYS A 131 -16.70 20.20 -6.98
C LYS A 131 -15.24 19.83 -7.12
N ILE A 132 -14.71 19.94 -8.33
CA ILE A 132 -13.29 19.79 -8.61
C ILE A 132 -12.72 21.15 -8.99
N ASP A 133 -11.72 21.59 -8.25
CA ASP A 133 -11.01 22.82 -8.56
C ASP A 133 -10.16 22.65 -9.83
N LYS A 134 -10.28 23.59 -10.79
CA LYS A 134 -9.59 23.47 -12.08
C LYS A 134 -8.07 23.61 -11.96
N ALA A 135 -7.58 24.41 -11.03
CA ALA A 135 -6.15 24.72 -10.88
C ALA A 135 -5.44 23.65 -10.04
N THR A 136 -5.97 23.39 -8.85
CA THR A 136 -5.38 22.47 -7.86
C THR A 136 -5.78 21.01 -8.08
N LYS A 137 -6.83 20.74 -8.86
CA LYS A 137 -7.46 19.41 -9.03
C LYS A 137 -7.98 18.80 -7.73
N ASN A 138 -8.13 19.63 -6.68
CA ASN A 138 -8.70 19.21 -5.42
C ASN A 138 -10.19 18.94 -5.58
N LEU A 139 -10.63 17.85 -4.97
CA LEU A 139 -12.02 17.45 -4.88
C LEU A 139 -12.57 17.90 -3.53
N HIS A 140 -13.56 18.77 -3.59
CA HIS A 140 -14.32 19.21 -2.43
C HIS A 140 -15.63 18.43 -2.38
N ILE A 141 -15.98 17.89 -1.22
CA ILE A 141 -17.22 17.15 -0.98
C ILE A 141 -17.88 17.69 0.28
N ARG A 142 -19.20 17.88 0.23
CA ARG A 142 -20.03 18.19 1.39
C ARG A 142 -21.08 17.11 1.58
N PHE A 143 -21.02 16.39 2.69
CA PHE A 143 -22.08 15.49 3.14
C PHE A 143 -23.28 16.26 3.68
N SER A 144 -24.47 15.68 3.56
CA SER A 144 -25.64 16.12 4.32
C SER A 144 -25.37 15.95 5.82
N GLN A 145 -25.70 16.99 6.60
CA GLN A 145 -25.58 16.96 8.06
C GLN A 145 -26.53 15.93 8.67
N GLU A 146 -27.75 15.84 8.13
CA GLU A 146 -28.74 14.85 8.53
C GLU A 146 -28.19 13.44 8.25
N PHE A 147 -27.59 13.20 7.09
CA PHE A 147 -26.96 11.91 6.78
C PHE A 147 -25.90 11.52 7.80
N LEU A 148 -24.97 12.43 8.14
CA LEU A 148 -23.94 12.14 9.14
C LEU A 148 -24.53 11.88 10.52
N THR A 149 -25.56 12.64 10.90
CA THR A 149 -26.30 12.43 12.15
C THR A 149 -26.92 11.04 12.19
N MET A 150 -27.60 10.63 11.12
CA MET A 150 -28.22 9.31 10.99
C MET A 150 -27.20 8.18 10.93
N MET A 151 -26.03 8.41 10.31
CA MET A 151 -24.92 7.48 10.23
C MET A 151 -24.26 7.23 11.59
N MET A 152 -24.10 8.28 12.40
CA MET A 152 -23.54 8.15 13.75
C MET A 152 -24.47 7.38 14.67
N GLY A 153 -25.75 7.73 14.71
CA GLY A 153 -26.74 7.19 15.64
C GLY A 153 -26.39 7.42 17.13
N LYS A 154 -27.41 7.51 17.99
CA LYS A 154 -27.24 7.54 19.46
C LYS A 154 -27.09 6.12 19.99
N GLY A 155 -25.90 5.54 19.82
CA GLY A 155 -25.53 4.26 20.44
C GLY A 155 -25.92 2.99 19.68
N PHE A 156 -26.72 3.08 18.61
CA PHE A 156 -27.12 1.94 17.79
C PHE A 156 -26.41 1.92 16.44
N PHE A 157 -25.16 1.45 16.47
CA PHE A 157 -24.30 1.34 15.29
C PHE A 157 -23.52 0.03 15.29
N LYS A 158 -22.91 -0.29 14.15
CA LYS A 158 -21.92 -1.34 14.00
C LYS A 158 -20.68 -0.79 13.31
N TYR A 159 -19.57 -1.48 13.48
CA TYR A 159 -18.37 -1.18 12.71
C TYR A 159 -18.29 -2.08 11.49
N ILE A 160 -18.06 -1.48 10.33
CA ILE A 160 -17.74 -2.17 9.09
C ILE A 160 -16.23 -2.08 8.87
N ASN A 161 -15.58 -3.23 8.70
CA ASN A 161 -14.18 -3.28 8.31
C ASN A 161 -14.05 -2.96 6.82
N PHE A 162 -13.48 -1.79 6.51
CA PHE A 162 -13.36 -1.30 5.13
C PHE A 162 -12.51 -2.25 4.25
N ALA A 163 -11.48 -2.88 4.81
CA ALA A 163 -10.63 -3.81 4.06
C ALA A 163 -11.40 -5.09 3.67
N GLU A 164 -12.22 -5.62 4.57
CA GLU A 164 -13.10 -6.77 4.29
C GLU A 164 -14.17 -6.43 3.26
N PHE A 165 -14.78 -5.25 3.38
CA PHE A 165 -15.79 -4.76 2.44
C PHE A 165 -15.26 -4.73 1.00
N LYS A 166 -14.04 -4.20 0.81
CA LYS A 166 -13.36 -4.20 -0.49
C LYS A 166 -13.11 -5.62 -1.02
N LYS A 167 -12.65 -6.54 -0.15
CA LYS A 167 -12.34 -7.94 -0.53
C LYS A 167 -13.57 -8.74 -1.00
N LEU A 168 -14.77 -8.41 -0.53
CA LEU A 168 -15.98 -9.17 -0.81
C LEU A 168 -16.40 -9.23 -2.29
N ARG A 169 -15.75 -8.49 -3.23
CA ARG A 169 -15.96 -8.35 -4.70
C ARG A 169 -17.40 -8.48 -5.25
N SER A 170 -18.13 -9.56 -5.00
CA SER A 170 -19.56 -9.75 -5.28
C SER A 170 -20.47 -8.71 -4.59
N PRO A 171 -21.31 -7.97 -5.34
CA PRO A 171 -22.36 -7.10 -4.78
C PRO A 171 -23.30 -7.82 -3.82
N LEU A 172 -23.80 -9.00 -4.21
CA LEU A 172 -24.69 -9.80 -3.36
C LEU A 172 -24.02 -10.18 -2.02
N ALA A 173 -22.77 -10.65 -2.05
CA ALA A 173 -22.06 -11.01 -0.82
C ALA A 173 -21.80 -9.80 0.07
N THR A 174 -21.49 -8.64 -0.52
CA THR A 174 -21.27 -7.40 0.22
C THR A 174 -22.57 -6.91 0.88
N ARG A 175 -23.71 -6.91 0.18
CA ARG A 175 -24.99 -6.49 0.77
C ARG A 175 -25.48 -7.47 1.84
N LEU A 176 -25.30 -8.77 1.59
CA LEU A 176 -25.57 -9.81 2.58
C LEU A 176 -24.73 -9.62 3.86
N TYR A 177 -23.45 -9.30 3.72
CA TYR A 177 -22.55 -9.03 4.84
C TYR A 177 -23.02 -7.84 5.70
N GLU A 178 -23.49 -6.76 5.10
CA GLU A 178 -24.06 -5.60 5.82
C GLU A 178 -25.29 -6.01 6.65
N VAL A 179 -26.25 -6.69 6.02
CA VAL A 179 -27.48 -7.16 6.68
C VAL A 179 -27.16 -8.12 7.83
N LEU A 180 -26.25 -9.07 7.63
CA LEU A 180 -25.87 -10.04 8.66
C LEU A 180 -25.10 -9.39 9.82
N SER A 181 -24.24 -8.41 9.53
CA SER A 181 -23.49 -7.66 10.56
C SER A 181 -24.42 -6.95 11.55
N LYS A 182 -25.54 -6.41 11.05
CA LYS A 182 -26.63 -5.88 11.89
C LYS A 182 -27.40 -6.99 12.58
N SER A 183 -27.76 -8.04 11.84
CA SER A 183 -28.72 -9.04 12.30
C SER A 183 -28.20 -9.86 13.48
N PHE A 184 -26.89 -10.04 13.63
CA PHE A 184 -26.28 -10.68 14.80
C PHE A 184 -26.07 -9.75 16.01
N HIS A 185 -26.74 -8.60 16.09
CA HIS A 185 -26.72 -7.78 17.30
C HIS A 185 -27.46 -8.49 18.44
N GLY A 186 -26.74 -8.89 19.49
CA GLY A 186 -27.32 -9.54 20.68
C GLY A 186 -27.76 -11.00 20.47
N ARG A 187 -27.41 -11.63 19.34
CA ARG A 187 -27.77 -13.03 19.04
C ARG A 187 -26.78 -13.68 18.08
N ASP A 188 -26.61 -14.99 18.24
CA ASP A 188 -25.75 -15.80 17.37
C ASP A 188 -26.53 -16.50 16.24
N THR A 189 -27.86 -16.53 16.31
CA THR A 189 -28.70 -17.11 15.26
C THR A 189 -29.69 -16.08 14.75
N TRP A 190 -29.88 -16.05 13.43
CA TRP A 190 -30.88 -15.22 12.77
C TRP A 190 -31.58 -16.01 11.68
N GLU A 191 -32.91 -15.99 11.70
CA GLU A 191 -33.75 -16.68 10.71
C GLU A 191 -34.56 -15.68 9.90
N ILE A 192 -34.69 -15.94 8.60
CA ILE A 192 -35.52 -15.14 7.69
C ILE A 192 -36.05 -16.00 6.55
N ASN A 193 -37.26 -15.71 6.07
CA ASN A 193 -37.79 -16.32 4.86
C ASN A 193 -36.94 -15.93 3.63
N ALA A 194 -36.68 -16.87 2.72
CA ALA A 194 -35.84 -16.64 1.54
C ALA A 194 -36.34 -15.48 0.65
N ILE A 195 -37.64 -15.35 0.45
CA ILE A 195 -38.23 -14.27 -0.36
C ILE A 195 -38.06 -12.93 0.35
N LYS A 196 -38.34 -12.87 1.66
CA LYS A 196 -38.09 -11.66 2.46
C LYS A 196 -36.62 -11.24 2.41
N MET A 197 -35.69 -12.20 2.43
CA MET A 197 -34.27 -11.92 2.31
C MET A 197 -33.90 -11.33 0.93
N ALA A 198 -34.48 -11.88 -0.14
CA ALA A 198 -34.31 -11.36 -1.49
C ALA A 198 -34.84 -9.93 -1.62
N GLU A 199 -36.01 -9.63 -1.05
CA GLU A 199 -36.59 -8.28 -1.02
C GLU A 199 -35.67 -7.29 -0.27
N LYS A 200 -35.03 -7.73 0.80
CA LYS A 200 -34.15 -6.91 1.66
C LYS A 200 -32.76 -6.63 1.07
N ILE A 201 -32.27 -7.48 0.16
CA ILE A 201 -31.02 -7.29 -0.62
C ILE A 201 -31.30 -6.76 -2.04
N PRO A 202 -32.52 -6.28 -2.30
CA PRO A 202 -33.15 -6.22 -3.64
C PRO A 202 -32.55 -7.19 -4.70
N MET A 203 -32.77 -8.49 -4.55
CA MET A 203 -32.38 -9.51 -5.54
C MET A 203 -33.34 -9.55 -6.73
N LYS A 204 -32.83 -9.91 -7.91
CA LYS A 204 -33.67 -10.17 -9.10
C LYS A 204 -34.50 -11.44 -8.94
N GLU A 205 -34.00 -12.40 -8.19
CA GLU A 205 -34.61 -13.72 -8.01
C GLU A 205 -35.83 -13.63 -7.09
N ARG A 206 -36.94 -14.23 -7.56
CA ARG A 206 -38.21 -14.27 -6.81
C ARG A 206 -38.51 -15.62 -6.17
N PHE A 207 -37.84 -16.69 -6.61
CA PHE A 207 -38.12 -18.06 -6.19
C PHE A 207 -37.04 -18.60 -5.23
N PRO A 208 -37.41 -19.28 -4.13
CA PRO A 208 -36.45 -19.86 -3.19
C PRO A 208 -35.39 -20.75 -3.85
N ALA A 209 -35.78 -21.54 -4.85
CA ALA A 209 -34.86 -22.42 -5.59
C ALA A 209 -33.70 -21.67 -6.27
N HIS A 210 -33.89 -20.40 -6.64
CA HIS A 210 -32.86 -19.55 -7.24
C HIS A 210 -32.16 -18.67 -6.20
N ILE A 211 -32.90 -18.23 -5.18
CA ILE A 211 -32.37 -17.40 -4.09
C ILE A 211 -31.34 -18.18 -3.26
N ILE A 212 -31.68 -19.39 -2.84
CA ILE A 212 -30.89 -20.19 -1.90
C ILE A 212 -29.47 -20.48 -2.43
N PRO A 213 -29.26 -20.96 -3.68
CA PRO A 213 -27.91 -21.20 -4.20
C PRO A 213 -27.05 -19.94 -4.22
N LYS A 214 -27.64 -18.78 -4.55
CA LYS A 214 -26.94 -17.50 -4.56
C LYS A 214 -26.55 -17.04 -3.16
N ILE A 215 -27.46 -17.14 -2.19
CA ILE A 215 -27.16 -16.83 -0.78
C ILE A 215 -26.10 -17.79 -0.23
N LYS A 216 -26.16 -19.10 -0.53
CA LYS A 216 -25.11 -20.06 -0.16
C LYS A 216 -23.74 -19.65 -0.70
N THR A 217 -23.69 -19.21 -1.95
CA THR A 217 -22.45 -18.74 -2.60
C THR A 217 -21.94 -17.46 -1.95
N ALA A 218 -22.83 -16.53 -1.63
CA ALA A 218 -22.52 -15.30 -0.93
C ALA A 218 -21.96 -15.56 0.48
N VAL A 219 -22.57 -16.46 1.26
CA VAL A 219 -22.06 -16.88 2.59
C VAL A 219 -20.66 -17.49 2.50
N LYS A 220 -20.43 -18.41 1.54
CA LYS A 220 -19.09 -18.98 1.32
C LYS A 220 -18.04 -17.90 1.06
N ARG A 221 -18.42 -16.85 0.33
CA ARG A 221 -17.52 -15.71 0.04
C ARG A 221 -17.30 -14.84 1.27
N ILE A 222 -18.32 -14.60 2.09
CA ILE A 222 -18.19 -13.90 3.38
C ILE A 222 -17.18 -14.63 4.26
N ASN A 223 -17.38 -15.91 4.51
CA ASN A 223 -16.50 -16.73 5.35
C ASN A 223 -15.03 -16.75 4.87
N ARG A 224 -14.78 -16.58 3.55
CA ARG A 224 -13.43 -16.54 2.98
C ARG A 224 -12.77 -15.16 3.11
N CYS A 225 -13.56 -14.09 3.10
CA CYS A 225 -13.06 -12.73 2.91
C CYS A 225 -13.17 -11.84 4.16
N THR A 226 -13.90 -12.29 5.19
CA THR A 226 -14.15 -11.54 6.43
C THR A 226 -13.85 -12.35 7.67
N ASP A 227 -13.74 -11.67 8.81
CA ASP A 227 -13.52 -12.32 10.11
C ASP A 227 -14.77 -13.06 10.63
N ILE A 228 -15.94 -12.83 10.03
CA ILE A 228 -17.21 -13.45 10.47
C ILE A 228 -17.35 -14.81 9.79
N GLN A 229 -17.53 -15.86 10.61
CA GLN A 229 -17.86 -17.20 10.14
C GLN A 229 -19.35 -17.49 10.34
N ILE A 230 -20.00 -17.89 9.26
CA ILE A 230 -21.46 -18.05 9.20
C ILE A 230 -21.78 -19.42 8.62
N LEU A 231 -22.54 -20.21 9.38
CA LEU A 231 -23.19 -21.40 8.87
C LEU A 231 -24.57 -21.02 8.33
N LEU A 232 -24.89 -21.50 7.14
CA LEU A 232 -26.21 -21.36 6.55
C LEU A 232 -26.89 -22.72 6.45
N GLU A 233 -27.99 -22.86 7.16
CA GLU A 233 -28.92 -23.98 7.05
C GLU A 233 -30.22 -23.51 6.39
N THR A 234 -30.96 -24.44 5.80
CA THR A 234 -32.25 -24.15 5.18
C THR A 234 -33.30 -25.10 5.71
N ARG A 235 -34.44 -24.57 6.14
CA ARG A 235 -35.57 -25.34 6.63
C ARG A 235 -36.80 -25.02 5.78
N GLN A 236 -37.42 -26.04 5.20
CA GLN A 236 -38.66 -25.88 4.46
C GLN A 236 -39.84 -26.03 5.43
N ILE A 237 -40.75 -25.05 5.45
CA ILE A 237 -41.96 -25.10 6.27
C ILE A 237 -43.13 -25.61 5.43
N LYS A 238 -43.29 -25.07 4.21
CA LYS A 238 -44.27 -25.49 3.19
C LYS A 238 -43.67 -25.30 1.79
N ALA A 239 -44.32 -25.83 0.76
CA ALA A 239 -43.94 -25.55 -0.63
C ALA A 239 -43.84 -24.03 -0.87
N GLY A 240 -42.72 -23.56 -1.43
CA GLY A 240 -42.47 -22.12 -1.65
C GLY A 240 -42.08 -21.30 -0.41
N GLN A 241 -42.14 -21.87 0.81
CA GLN A 241 -41.76 -21.19 2.06
C GLN A 241 -40.53 -21.87 2.67
N THR A 242 -39.35 -21.37 2.30
CA THR A 242 -38.07 -21.81 2.88
C THR A 242 -37.51 -20.73 3.80
N ILE A 243 -37.11 -21.14 5.00
CA ILE A 243 -36.39 -20.30 5.96
C ILE A 243 -34.89 -20.51 5.79
N LEU A 244 -34.17 -19.40 5.71
CA LEU A 244 -32.72 -19.32 5.81
C LEU A 244 -32.37 -19.15 7.29
N CYS A 245 -31.60 -20.09 7.85
CA CYS A 245 -31.10 -20.02 9.22
C CYS A 245 -29.60 -19.72 9.18
N PHE A 246 -29.24 -18.49 9.56
CA PHE A 246 -27.87 -18.05 9.67
C PHE A 246 -27.42 -18.21 11.11
N LYS A 247 -26.40 -19.03 11.33
CA LYS A 247 -25.76 -19.20 12.64
C LYS A 247 -24.37 -18.60 12.55
N LYS A 248 -24.11 -17.57 13.32
CA LYS A 248 -22.75 -17.12 13.57
C LYS A 248 -22.04 -18.31 14.22
N GLN A 249 -21.05 -18.82 13.53
CA GLN A 249 -20.11 -19.68 14.20
C GLN A 249 -19.33 -18.73 15.08
N THR A 250 -19.63 -18.77 16.38
CA THR A 250 -18.59 -18.50 17.34
C THR A 250 -17.47 -19.45 16.93
N VAL A 251 -16.46 -18.90 16.28
CA VAL A 251 -15.12 -19.38 16.55
C VAL A 251 -14.98 -19.08 18.03
N SER A 252 -15.48 -19.99 18.87
CA SER A 252 -14.80 -20.19 20.11
C SER A 252 -13.35 -20.31 19.69
N LYS A 253 -12.45 -19.68 20.42
CA LYS A 253 -11.07 -20.11 20.43
C LYS A 253 -10.92 -21.62 20.80
N SER A 254 -12.00 -22.43 20.77
CA SER A 254 -12.13 -23.84 21.08
C SER A 254 -12.53 -24.73 19.88
N VAL A 255 -12.52 -24.27 18.62
CA VAL A 255 -12.59 -25.19 17.44
C VAL A 255 -11.28 -25.20 16.62
N LEU A 256 -10.30 -24.37 16.97
CA LEU A 256 -8.88 -24.70 16.81
C LEU A 256 -8.30 -25.40 18.05
N MET A 257 -9.11 -25.61 19.10
CA MET A 257 -8.77 -26.36 20.31
C MET A 257 -9.98 -27.20 20.77
N SER A 258 -10.32 -28.24 20.02
CA SER A 258 -10.90 -29.48 20.56
C SER A 258 -11.16 -30.48 19.42
N GLN A 259 -10.08 -31.07 18.90
CA GLN A 259 -10.09 -32.53 18.88
C GLN A 259 -9.46 -32.95 20.21
N GLN A 260 -10.29 -33.66 21.00
CA GLN A 260 -9.93 -34.44 22.17
C GLN A 260 -9.69 -33.65 23.47
N THR A 261 -10.73 -33.63 24.30
CA THR A 261 -10.62 -33.87 25.72
C THR A 261 -9.87 -35.19 25.97
N THR A 262 -8.57 -35.09 26.19
CA THR A 262 -7.89 -35.81 27.28
C THR A 262 -6.83 -34.87 27.84
N LYS A 263 -6.73 -34.77 29.17
CA LYS A 263 -5.70 -33.97 29.86
C LYS A 263 -4.31 -34.30 29.29
N LYS A 264 -3.76 -33.44 28.44
CA LYS A 264 -2.35 -33.50 28.03
C LYS A 264 -1.62 -32.28 28.57
N THR A 265 -0.67 -32.57 29.45
CA THR A 265 0.37 -31.70 29.94
C THR A 265 0.95 -30.88 28.79
N PHE A 266 1.01 -29.54 28.92
CA PHE A 266 1.70 -28.66 27.96
C PHE A 266 3.10 -29.22 27.65
N ALA A 267 3.30 -29.69 26.43
CA ALA A 267 4.55 -30.27 25.94
C ALA A 267 5.08 -29.36 24.82
N ILE A 268 6.32 -28.90 24.98
CA ILE A 268 7.01 -28.09 23.97
C ILE A 268 7.28 -28.98 22.76
N PRO A 269 6.82 -28.63 21.55
CA PRO A 269 7.09 -29.46 20.36
C PRO A 269 8.61 -29.55 20.11
N ASN A 270 9.12 -30.76 19.87
CA ASN A 270 10.55 -31.01 19.66
C ASN A 270 10.97 -30.67 18.21
N LYS A 271 10.91 -29.38 17.87
CA LYS A 271 11.37 -28.83 16.58
C LYS A 271 12.62 -27.96 16.77
N PRO A 272 13.62 -28.02 15.88
CA PRO A 272 14.85 -27.24 16.00
C PRO A 272 14.57 -25.73 15.98
N GLU A 273 13.61 -25.26 15.19
CA GLU A 273 13.26 -23.83 15.10
C GLU A 273 12.65 -23.31 16.40
N ILE A 274 11.84 -24.14 17.09
CA ILE A 274 11.27 -23.78 18.39
C ILE A 274 12.38 -23.72 19.46
N LYS A 275 13.36 -24.61 19.41
CA LYS A 275 14.54 -24.53 20.30
C LYS A 275 15.29 -23.22 20.10
N SER A 276 15.55 -22.84 18.84
CA SER A 276 16.18 -21.55 18.51
C SER A 276 15.36 -20.36 19.03
N LEU A 277 14.03 -20.39 18.90
CA LEU A 277 13.16 -19.32 19.43
C LEU A 277 13.20 -19.24 20.96
N ILE A 278 13.27 -20.39 21.65
CA ILE A 278 13.39 -20.43 23.11
C ILE A 278 14.76 -19.90 23.54
N GLU A 279 15.82 -20.20 22.80
CA GLU A 279 17.17 -19.68 23.06
C GLU A 279 17.25 -18.16 22.91
N LEU A 280 16.43 -17.56 22.04
CA LEU A 280 16.32 -16.10 21.93
C LEU A 280 15.68 -15.44 23.17
N LEU A 281 14.93 -16.18 24.00
CA LEU A 281 14.34 -15.63 25.22
C LEU A 281 15.41 -15.47 26.33
N PRO A 282 15.27 -14.50 27.24
CA PRO A 282 16.13 -14.38 28.42
C PRO A 282 16.09 -15.66 29.26
N LEU A 283 17.23 -16.05 29.84
CA LEU A 283 17.41 -17.33 30.53
C LEU A 283 16.30 -17.63 31.54
N VAL A 284 15.94 -16.65 32.38
CA VAL A 284 14.89 -16.74 33.42
C VAL A 284 13.47 -16.93 32.87
N ARG A 285 13.27 -16.78 31.55
CA ARG A 285 11.97 -16.82 30.86
C ARG A 285 11.80 -18.06 29.99
N ARG A 286 12.88 -18.77 29.68
CA ARG A 286 12.89 -19.95 28.79
C ARG A 286 12.06 -21.12 29.29
N SER A 287 11.74 -21.17 30.59
CA SER A 287 10.91 -22.22 31.21
C SER A 287 9.48 -21.76 31.53
N GLN A 288 9.15 -20.48 31.33
CA GLN A 288 7.86 -19.93 31.74
C GLN A 288 6.76 -20.30 30.74
N LYS A 289 5.86 -21.22 31.11
CA LYS A 289 4.74 -21.67 30.24
C LYS A 289 3.92 -20.52 29.67
N THR A 290 3.57 -19.54 30.49
CA THR A 290 2.85 -18.31 30.07
C THR A 290 3.57 -17.44 29.01
N ILE A 291 4.85 -17.70 28.73
CA ILE A 291 5.64 -17.05 27.66
C ILE A 291 5.80 -18.03 26.50
N LEU A 292 6.13 -19.29 26.79
CA LEU A 292 6.31 -20.33 25.78
C LEU A 292 5.04 -20.64 24.99
N GLU A 293 3.88 -20.66 25.65
CA GLU A 293 2.57 -20.89 25.02
C GLU A 293 2.29 -19.86 23.91
N PRO A 294 2.35 -18.54 24.17
CA PRO A 294 2.28 -17.54 23.11
C PRO A 294 3.36 -17.69 22.04
N VAL A 295 4.61 -17.92 22.41
CA VAL A 295 5.73 -18.03 21.44
C VAL A 295 5.49 -19.18 20.45
N ILE A 296 5.06 -20.34 20.95
CA ILE A 296 4.74 -21.51 20.12
C ILE A 296 3.47 -21.25 19.31
N ALA A 297 2.42 -20.68 19.90
CA ALA A 297 1.18 -20.38 19.19
C ALA A 297 1.37 -19.38 18.05
N PHE A 298 2.17 -18.33 18.26
CA PHE A 298 2.51 -17.37 17.22
C PHE A 298 3.49 -17.96 16.18
N TYR A 299 4.36 -18.88 16.57
CA TYR A 299 5.22 -19.62 15.63
C TYR A 299 4.37 -20.45 14.67
N GLU A 300 3.38 -21.18 15.18
CA GLU A 300 2.47 -21.98 14.36
C GLU A 300 1.62 -21.12 13.42
N MET A 301 1.25 -19.91 13.84
CA MET A 301 0.41 -18.99 13.07
C MET A 301 1.19 -18.17 12.03
N ARG A 302 2.42 -17.75 12.35
CA ARG A 302 3.14 -16.69 11.62
C ARG A 302 4.57 -17.08 11.21
N GLY A 303 5.07 -18.24 11.63
CA GLY A 303 6.40 -18.74 11.31
C GLY A 303 7.51 -18.24 12.24
N ALA A 304 8.70 -18.83 12.11
CA ALA A 304 9.85 -18.58 13.00
C ALA A 304 10.38 -17.15 12.92
N ASP A 305 10.54 -16.59 11.72
CA ASP A 305 11.13 -15.27 11.53
C ASP A 305 10.30 -14.16 12.20
N TYR A 306 8.98 -14.27 12.09
CA TYR A 306 8.02 -13.38 12.75
C TYR A 306 8.21 -13.38 14.27
N VAL A 307 8.28 -14.56 14.88
CA VAL A 307 8.43 -14.68 16.32
C VAL A 307 9.82 -14.23 16.77
N ALA A 308 10.85 -14.61 16.01
CA ALA A 308 12.24 -14.26 16.31
C ALA A 308 12.47 -12.75 16.35
N ARG A 309 11.98 -11.99 15.35
CA ARG A 309 12.14 -10.53 15.34
C ARG A 309 11.40 -9.84 16.49
N ASN A 310 10.23 -10.35 16.89
CA ASN A 310 9.47 -9.81 18.01
C ASN A 310 10.07 -10.16 19.38
N ILE A 311 10.71 -11.33 19.51
CA ILE A 311 11.52 -11.64 20.69
C ILE A 311 12.73 -10.69 20.76
N ARG A 312 13.45 -10.48 19.66
CA ARG A 312 14.59 -9.54 19.61
C ARG A 312 14.19 -8.12 19.98
N TYR A 313 13.11 -7.62 19.41
CA TYR A 313 12.53 -6.32 19.77
C TYR A 313 12.22 -6.24 21.27
N THR A 314 11.59 -7.27 21.82
CA THR A 314 11.23 -7.30 23.23
C THR A 314 12.46 -7.32 24.12
N ASN A 315 13.49 -8.09 23.78
CA ASN A 315 14.74 -8.14 24.52
C ASN A 315 15.43 -6.77 24.59
N LYS A 316 15.39 -6.00 23.50
CA LYS A 316 16.00 -4.66 23.41
C LYS A 316 15.23 -3.59 24.19
N ASN A 317 13.89 -3.71 24.25
CA ASN A 317 13.02 -2.63 24.77
C ASN A 317 12.38 -2.89 26.14
N ALA A 318 12.25 -4.14 26.58
CA ALA A 318 11.56 -4.46 27.82
C ALA A 318 12.47 -4.26 29.05
N LYS A 319 12.44 -3.07 29.65
CA LYS A 319 13.19 -2.73 30.89
C LYS A 319 12.60 -3.40 32.14
N SER A 320 11.27 -3.52 32.20
CA SER A 320 10.51 -4.29 33.20
C SER A 320 9.24 -4.84 32.52
N ASN A 321 8.54 -5.80 33.13
CA ASN A 321 7.28 -6.34 32.57
C ASN A 321 7.39 -6.99 31.17
N TYR A 322 8.40 -7.82 30.97
CA TYR A 322 8.68 -8.51 29.70
C TYR A 322 7.50 -9.30 29.12
N ARG A 323 6.68 -9.98 29.94
CA ARG A 323 5.59 -10.85 29.43
C ARG A 323 4.50 -10.03 28.71
N PRO A 324 3.92 -8.99 29.32
CA PRO A 324 3.04 -8.06 28.61
C PRO A 324 3.69 -7.43 27.37
N TYR A 325 4.98 -7.10 27.45
CA TYR A 325 5.71 -6.47 26.36
C TYR A 325 5.90 -7.42 25.16
N LEU A 326 6.30 -8.67 25.42
CA LEU A 326 6.42 -9.72 24.42
C LEU A 326 5.08 -10.01 23.75
N LEU A 327 4.00 -10.10 24.54
CA LEU A 327 2.66 -10.32 24.00
C LEU A 327 2.22 -9.19 23.08
N LYS A 328 2.46 -7.93 23.46
CA LYS A 328 2.16 -6.78 22.59
C LYS A 328 3.01 -6.78 21.32
N ALA A 329 4.30 -7.11 21.43
CA ALA A 329 5.19 -7.24 20.28
C ALA A 329 4.70 -8.34 19.32
N LEU A 330 4.43 -9.55 19.82
CA LEU A 330 3.90 -10.66 19.02
C LEU A 330 2.51 -10.39 18.42
N GLN A 331 1.67 -9.56 19.06
CA GLN A 331 0.34 -9.23 18.53
C GLN A 331 0.38 -8.16 17.43
N ASN A 332 1.26 -7.19 17.56
CA ASN A 332 1.29 -5.99 16.70
C ASN A 332 2.48 -5.96 15.73
N ASP A 333 3.38 -6.94 15.81
CA ASP A 333 4.60 -7.07 15.02
C ASP A 333 5.57 -5.89 15.18
N TYR A 334 5.84 -5.49 16.41
CA TYR A 334 6.75 -4.37 16.68
C TYR A 334 8.20 -4.63 16.23
N GLY A 335 8.59 -5.90 16.10
CA GLY A 335 9.88 -6.27 15.54
C GLY A 335 10.04 -5.95 14.06
N LEU A 336 8.95 -5.78 13.30
CA LEU A 336 9.03 -5.41 11.89
C LEU A 336 9.50 -3.97 11.71
N ALA A 337 8.91 -3.02 12.43
CA ALA A 337 9.32 -1.61 12.35
C ALA A 337 10.79 -1.42 12.75
N MET A 338 11.25 -2.09 13.81
CA MET A 338 12.65 -2.07 14.20
C MET A 338 13.57 -2.66 13.13
N GLN A 339 13.14 -3.73 12.46
CA GLN A 339 13.91 -4.33 11.38
C GLN A 339 13.98 -3.40 10.16
N GLU A 340 12.88 -2.75 9.79
CA GLU A 340 12.82 -1.76 8.72
C GLU A 340 13.72 -0.54 9.02
N ASP A 341 13.71 -0.06 10.27
CA ASP A 341 14.59 1.03 10.72
C ASP A 341 16.08 0.64 10.69
N GLU A 342 16.42 -0.58 11.13
CA GLU A 342 17.78 -1.12 11.10
C GLU A 342 18.28 -1.34 9.65
N GLU A 343 17.41 -1.88 8.77
CA GLU A 343 17.70 -2.05 7.34
C GLU A 343 17.86 -0.70 6.63
N ALA A 344 17.01 0.28 6.92
CA ALA A 344 17.14 1.63 6.39
C ALA A 344 18.45 2.28 6.83
N THR A 345 18.84 2.11 8.09
CA THR A 345 20.12 2.62 8.61
C THR A 345 21.31 1.95 7.92
N GLN A 346 21.27 0.63 7.72
CA GLN A 346 22.32 -0.10 7.00
C GLN A 346 22.42 0.32 5.53
N GLN A 347 21.29 0.58 4.87
CA GLN A 347 21.28 1.08 3.50
C GLN A 347 21.88 2.49 3.40
N ILE A 348 21.60 3.37 4.36
CA ILE A 348 22.20 4.71 4.42
C ILE A 348 23.72 4.58 4.59
N ILE A 349 24.18 3.78 5.55
CA ILE A 349 25.62 3.55 5.78
C ILE A 349 26.28 2.93 4.55
N ALA A 350 25.65 1.95 3.90
CA ALA A 350 26.18 1.34 2.69
C ALA A 350 26.26 2.34 1.53
N GLN A 351 25.26 3.21 1.37
CA GLN A 351 25.30 4.29 0.37
C GLN A 351 26.41 5.31 0.68
N GLU A 352 26.63 5.65 1.96
CA GLU A 352 27.72 6.54 2.36
C GLU A 352 29.09 5.91 2.11
N VAL A 353 29.26 4.62 2.41
CA VAL A 353 30.50 3.88 2.12
C VAL A 353 30.75 3.77 0.62
N MET A 354 29.71 3.47 -0.18
CA MET A 354 29.84 3.42 -1.65
C MET A 354 30.21 4.79 -2.22
N LYS A 355 29.57 5.87 -1.77
CA LYS A 355 29.93 7.24 -2.20
C LYS A 355 31.34 7.60 -1.79
N ALA A 356 31.77 7.25 -0.57
CA ALA A 356 33.13 7.51 -0.11
C ALA A 356 34.17 6.71 -0.92
N GLN A 357 33.88 5.46 -1.27
CA GLN A 357 34.74 4.65 -2.15
C GLN A 357 34.79 5.22 -3.57
N GLU A 358 33.67 5.68 -4.12
CA GLU A 358 33.61 6.31 -5.45
C GLU A 358 34.39 7.62 -5.48
N ILE A 359 34.25 8.46 -4.45
CA ILE A 359 35.04 9.70 -4.29
C ILE A 359 36.53 9.36 -4.21
N ALA A 360 36.92 8.40 -3.36
CA ALA A 360 38.32 8.00 -3.22
C ALA A 360 38.91 7.41 -4.52
N GLN A 361 38.13 6.64 -5.28
CA GLN A 361 38.56 6.11 -6.57
C GLN A 361 38.72 7.22 -7.61
N ASN A 362 37.80 8.18 -7.66
CA ASN A 362 37.88 9.33 -8.56
C ASN A 362 39.07 10.22 -8.23
N GLU A 363 39.32 10.50 -6.94
CA GLU A 363 40.48 11.25 -6.48
C GLU A 363 41.79 10.52 -6.81
N ALA A 364 41.87 9.21 -6.58
CA ALA A 364 43.05 8.41 -6.92
C ALA A 364 43.30 8.38 -8.44
N ALA A 365 42.25 8.25 -9.25
CA ALA A 365 42.34 8.28 -10.70
C ALA A 365 42.77 9.68 -11.20
N GLU A 366 42.25 10.74 -10.62
CA GLU A 366 42.64 12.12 -10.96
C GLU A 366 44.08 12.41 -10.55
N GLN A 367 44.51 11.98 -9.36
CA GLN A 367 45.90 12.09 -8.92
C GLN A 367 46.84 11.31 -9.83
N LYS A 368 46.45 10.10 -10.26
CA LYS A 368 47.23 9.31 -11.22
C LYS A 368 47.35 10.03 -12.56
N ARG A 369 46.25 10.55 -13.11
CA ARG A 369 46.25 11.37 -14.35
C ARG A 369 47.13 12.61 -14.22
N ARG A 370 47.07 13.32 -13.09
CA ARG A 370 47.92 14.50 -12.84
C ARG A 370 49.40 14.13 -12.76
N LYS A 371 49.75 13.01 -12.12
CA LYS A 371 51.13 12.50 -12.08
C LYS A 371 51.64 12.11 -13.47
N GLU A 372 50.84 11.36 -14.23
CA GLU A 372 51.16 10.97 -15.61
C GLU A 372 51.33 12.21 -16.52
N GLN A 373 50.44 13.20 -16.41
CA GLN A 373 50.56 14.47 -17.15
C GLN A 373 51.82 15.24 -16.77
N ALA A 374 52.16 15.32 -15.48
CA ALA A 374 53.37 15.99 -15.01
C ALA A 374 54.64 15.27 -15.48
N GLU A 375 54.66 13.94 -15.44
CA GLU A 375 55.78 13.13 -15.93
C GLU A 375 55.94 13.24 -17.45
N ASN A 376 54.85 13.15 -18.21
CA ASN A 376 54.85 13.34 -19.65
C ASN A 376 55.33 14.74 -20.02
N LYS A 377 54.85 15.77 -19.33
CA LYS A 377 55.33 17.14 -19.52
C LYS A 377 56.84 17.24 -19.28
N LYS A 378 57.33 16.67 -18.19
CA LYS A 378 58.77 16.65 -17.88
C LYS A 378 59.59 15.97 -18.98
N ARG A 379 59.15 14.79 -19.45
CA ARG A 379 59.80 14.06 -20.55
C ARG A 379 59.81 14.85 -21.86
N ALA A 380 58.70 15.52 -22.17
CA ALA A 380 58.59 16.38 -23.35
C ALA A 380 59.59 17.55 -23.29
N GLN A 381 59.68 18.20 -22.13
CA GLN A 381 60.60 19.32 -21.90
C GLN A 381 62.07 18.87 -22.01
N GLU A 382 62.43 17.76 -21.35
CA GLU A 382 63.78 17.18 -21.44
C GLU A 382 64.16 16.80 -22.88
N TYR A 383 63.19 16.33 -23.68
CA TYR A 383 63.41 16.05 -25.10
C TYR A 383 63.62 17.34 -25.91
N ILE A 384 62.75 18.34 -25.73
CA ILE A 384 62.84 19.63 -26.41
C ILE A 384 64.17 20.33 -26.07
N GLU A 385 64.61 20.28 -24.81
CA GLU A 385 65.88 20.87 -24.38
C GLU A 385 67.10 20.25 -25.07
N LYS A 386 67.05 18.95 -25.38
CA LYS A 386 68.12 18.21 -26.07
C LYS A 386 68.14 18.42 -27.59
N LEU A 387 67.11 19.02 -28.18
CA LEU A 387 67.07 19.32 -29.61
C LEU A 387 68.02 20.48 -29.96
N SER A 388 68.58 20.43 -31.18
CA SER A 388 69.30 21.57 -31.75
C SER A 388 68.34 22.74 -32.01
N GLU A 389 68.88 23.95 -32.13
CA GLU A 389 68.06 25.16 -32.39
C GLU A 389 67.29 25.08 -33.71
N GLU A 390 67.84 24.41 -34.73
CA GLU A 390 67.16 24.16 -36.00
C GLU A 390 65.96 23.23 -35.83
N SER A 391 66.14 22.09 -35.13
CA SER A 391 65.04 21.15 -34.87
C SER A 391 63.99 21.70 -33.90
N LYS A 392 64.34 22.64 -33.03
CA LYS A 392 63.36 23.38 -32.19
C LYS A 392 62.50 24.32 -33.03
N ALA A 393 63.09 25.01 -34.02
CA ALA A 393 62.35 25.90 -34.92
C ALA A 393 61.37 25.12 -35.81
N GLU A 394 61.77 23.95 -36.30
CA GLU A 394 60.88 23.04 -37.03
C GLU A 394 59.72 22.55 -36.17
N LEU A 395 60.00 22.15 -34.92
CA LEU A 395 58.97 21.72 -33.96
C LEU A 395 57.98 22.85 -33.64
N GLN A 396 58.45 24.09 -33.55
CA GLN A 396 57.58 25.27 -33.37
C GLN A 396 56.67 25.49 -34.58
N ALA A 397 57.21 25.39 -35.80
CA ALA A 397 56.44 25.57 -37.02
C ALA A 397 55.35 24.49 -37.16
N GLU A 398 55.69 23.24 -36.84
CA GLU A 398 54.74 22.13 -36.84
C GLU A 398 53.67 22.29 -35.76
N ALA A 399 54.04 22.73 -34.56
CA ALA A 399 53.10 23.03 -33.49
C ALA A 399 52.07 24.08 -33.91
N VAL A 400 52.49 25.15 -34.58
CA VAL A 400 51.60 26.19 -35.10
C VAL A 400 50.74 25.69 -36.27
N ALA A 401 51.26 24.78 -37.10
CA ALA A 401 50.51 24.19 -38.20
C ALA A 401 49.37 23.27 -37.74
N ASN A 402 49.59 22.51 -36.65
CA ASN A 402 48.63 21.55 -36.11
C ASN A 402 47.59 22.17 -35.13
N MET A 403 47.67 23.47 -34.86
CA MET A 403 46.67 24.18 -34.06
C MET A 403 45.39 24.46 -34.85
N SER A 404 44.25 24.52 -34.15
CA SER A 404 43.01 25.03 -34.74
C SER A 404 43.11 26.53 -35.07
N ASP A 405 42.37 27.00 -36.07
CA ASP A 405 42.47 28.37 -36.60
C ASP A 405 42.32 29.46 -35.53
N ASN A 406 41.42 29.24 -34.56
CA ASN A 406 41.21 30.17 -33.45
C ASN A 406 42.44 30.28 -32.52
N ILE A 407 43.12 29.16 -32.25
CA ILE A 407 44.31 29.13 -31.38
C ILE A 407 45.53 29.66 -32.13
N LYS A 408 45.64 29.30 -33.41
CA LYS A 408 46.70 29.74 -34.32
C LYS A 408 46.73 31.26 -34.46
N ASP A 409 45.57 31.90 -34.62
CA ASP A 409 45.47 33.36 -34.69
C ASP A 409 45.93 34.04 -33.38
N ILE A 410 45.59 33.49 -32.21
CA ILE A 410 46.04 34.02 -30.90
C ILE A 410 47.56 33.89 -30.74
N VAL A 411 48.15 32.77 -31.16
CA VAL A 411 49.59 32.52 -31.08
C VAL A 411 50.35 33.44 -32.04
N LEU A 412 49.88 33.61 -33.27
CA LEU A 412 50.50 34.49 -34.28
C LEU A 412 50.40 35.98 -33.89
N LYS A 413 49.28 36.40 -33.31
CA LYS A 413 49.07 37.79 -32.84
C LYS A 413 49.73 38.08 -31.48
N LYS A 414 50.47 37.12 -30.91
CA LYS A 414 51.11 37.23 -29.58
C LYS A 414 50.11 37.66 -28.49
N GLY A 415 48.88 37.15 -28.56
CA GLY A 415 47.83 37.44 -27.58
C GLY A 415 48.16 36.89 -26.19
N LEU A 416 47.34 37.24 -25.19
CA LEU A 416 47.50 36.77 -23.81
C LEU A 416 47.47 35.23 -23.78
N GLY A 417 48.52 34.60 -23.22
CA GLY A 417 48.63 33.14 -23.15
C GLY A 417 49.26 32.47 -24.39
N SER A 418 49.59 33.21 -25.45
CA SER A 418 50.21 32.69 -26.69
C SER A 418 51.44 31.80 -26.45
N LYS A 419 52.36 32.24 -25.59
CA LYS A 419 53.57 31.47 -25.22
C LYS A 419 53.24 30.16 -24.50
N ILE A 420 52.20 30.15 -23.68
CA ILE A 420 51.77 28.96 -22.93
C ILE A 420 51.14 27.95 -23.90
N MET A 421 50.28 28.43 -24.81
CA MET A 421 49.63 27.59 -25.83
C MET A 421 50.62 26.97 -26.81
N LEU A 422 51.61 27.76 -27.25
CA LEU A 422 52.68 27.26 -28.13
C LEU A 422 53.50 26.17 -27.44
N ASN A 423 53.89 26.38 -26.17
CA ASN A 423 54.64 25.39 -25.42
C ASN A 423 53.85 24.09 -25.21
N ILE A 424 52.55 24.16 -24.91
CA ILE A 424 51.69 22.97 -24.77
C ILE A 424 51.62 22.17 -26.09
N ALA A 425 51.50 22.86 -27.22
CA ALA A 425 51.44 22.20 -28.53
C ALA A 425 52.78 21.54 -28.90
N MET A 426 53.90 22.21 -28.62
CA MET A 426 55.24 21.62 -28.80
C MET A 426 55.45 20.40 -27.88
N GLU A 427 55.04 20.49 -26.61
CA GLU A 427 55.11 19.38 -25.64
C GLU A 427 54.29 18.16 -26.12
N SER A 428 53.12 18.38 -26.74
CA SER A 428 52.29 17.32 -27.32
C SER A 428 52.95 16.59 -28.49
N ILE A 429 53.53 17.34 -29.44
CA ILE A 429 54.21 16.74 -30.61
C ILE A 429 55.49 16.02 -30.17
N ALA A 430 56.23 16.58 -29.21
CA ALA A 430 57.40 15.94 -28.62
C ALA A 430 57.07 14.58 -27.98
N LEU A 431 55.93 14.47 -27.28
CA LEU A 431 55.46 13.21 -26.71
C LEU A 431 55.07 12.17 -27.76
N GLN A 432 54.46 12.58 -28.87
CA GLN A 432 54.14 11.69 -29.99
C GLN A 432 55.42 11.11 -30.60
N ARG A 433 56.42 11.95 -30.88
CA ARG A 433 57.72 11.52 -31.41
C ARG A 433 58.47 10.56 -30.45
N LEU A 434 58.39 10.80 -29.14
CA LEU A 434 58.94 9.90 -28.12
C LEU A 434 58.24 8.53 -28.08
N ALA A 435 56.91 8.51 -28.28
CA ALA A 435 56.14 7.26 -28.34
C ALA A 435 56.49 6.44 -29.60
N GLU A 436 56.58 7.09 -30.76
CA GLU A 436 56.96 6.46 -32.03
C GLU A 436 58.40 5.91 -31.99
N SER A 437 59.32 6.62 -31.34
CA SER A 437 60.71 6.17 -31.11
C SER A 437 60.81 4.92 -30.22
N ASN A 438 59.98 4.83 -29.17
CA ASN A 438 59.94 3.66 -28.29
C ASN A 438 59.30 2.41 -28.94
N VAL A 439 58.27 2.59 -29.77
CA VAL A 439 57.63 1.49 -30.53
C VAL A 439 58.62 0.88 -31.53
N ASN A 440 59.42 1.70 -32.21
CA ASN A 440 60.49 1.23 -33.11
C ASN A 440 61.64 0.51 -32.37
N LYS A 441 61.80 0.73 -31.06
CA LYS A 441 62.81 0.06 -30.23
C LYS A 441 62.38 -1.32 -29.74
N LEU A 442 61.08 -1.53 -29.47
CA LEU A 442 60.50 -2.80 -29.02
C LEU A 442 60.31 -3.84 -30.14
N LEU A 443 60.34 -3.41 -31.40
CA LEU A 443 60.23 -4.27 -32.59
C LEU A 443 61.59 -4.75 -33.13
N GLN A 444 62.70 -4.49 -32.42
CA GLN A 444 64.00 -5.08 -32.76
C GLN A 444 64.11 -6.50 -32.17
N PRO A 445 64.33 -7.54 -32.99
CA PRO A 445 64.53 -8.89 -32.46
C PRO A 445 65.81 -8.94 -31.64
N THR A 446 65.76 -9.53 -30.45
CA THR A 446 66.93 -9.95 -29.67
C THR A 446 67.70 -10.98 -30.49
N LEU A 447 68.68 -10.51 -31.25
CA LEU A 447 69.81 -11.32 -31.70
C LEU A 447 70.72 -11.53 -30.50
N GLU A 448 70.40 -12.55 -29.68
CA GLU A 448 71.43 -13.24 -28.93
C GLU A 448 72.28 -14.01 -29.94
N MET A 449 73.47 -13.48 -30.21
CA MET A 449 74.59 -14.24 -30.75
C MET A 449 75.77 -14.05 -29.81
N THR A 450 76.23 -15.16 -29.25
CA THR A 450 77.62 -15.56 -28.92
C THR A 450 77.54 -16.54 -27.74
N ALA A 451 78.31 -17.62 -27.65
CA ALA A 451 79.25 -18.35 -28.50
C ALA A 451 79.45 -19.70 -27.80
#